data_AF-A0A1J6K0V1-F1
#
_entry.id   AF-A0A1J6K0V1-F1
#
_cell.length_a   1.000
_cell.length_b   1.000
_cell.length_c   1.000
_cell.angle_alpha   90.00
_cell.angle_beta   90.00
_cell.angle_gamma   90.00
#
_symmetry.space_group_name_H-M   'P 1'
#
loop_
_entity.id
_entity.type
_entity.pdbx_description
1 polymer ?
#
loop_
_entity_poly.entity_id
_entity_poly.type
_entity_poly.pdbx_seq_one_letter_code
_entity_poly.pdbx_strand_id
1 'polypeptide(L)'
;MFLLFLISEEDEDGKKKVMERIREACVKYGFFQIENHGIPLELLTRTMDLYKTFFACSDEDKLLVSPKSGSSIPAGYLKSPQNSAEKNEHFVFLPSSSGFNVYPNNPPHFKYVFIFPSSYLQFIQFQVPNE
;
A
#
# COMPACT_ATOMS: atom_id res chain seq x y z
N MET A 1 4.44 -20.09 6.11
CA MET A 1 3.52 -19.04 5.60
C MET A 1 2.14 -19.36 6.15
N PHE A 2 1.57 -18.48 6.99
CA PHE A 2 0.24 -18.67 7.54
C PHE A 2 -0.78 -17.89 6.70
N LEU A 3 -1.80 -18.60 6.24
CA LEU A 3 -2.86 -18.11 5.37
C LEU A 3 -4.13 -17.84 6.16
N LEU A 4 -4.49 -16.57 6.34
CA LEU A 4 -5.64 -16.20 7.15
C LEU A 4 -6.87 -16.00 6.26
N PHE A 5 -7.96 -16.70 6.57
CA PHE A 5 -9.26 -16.52 5.92
C PHE A 5 -10.12 -15.58 6.77
N LEU A 6 -10.83 -14.64 6.14
CA LEU A 6 -11.92 -13.94 6.82
C LEU A 6 -13.07 -14.91 7.08
N ILE A 7 -13.62 -14.85 8.29
CA ILE A 7 -14.70 -15.70 8.77
C ILE A 7 -15.96 -14.84 8.91
N SER A 8 -17.13 -15.42 8.64
CA SER A 8 -18.41 -14.72 8.76
C SER A 8 -18.61 -14.16 10.17
N GLU A 9 -19.37 -13.07 10.28
CA GLU A 9 -19.60 -12.39 11.57
C GLU A 9 -20.30 -13.28 12.61
N GLU A 10 -20.93 -14.36 12.20
CA GLU A 10 -21.72 -15.25 13.07
C GLU A 10 -20.92 -16.46 13.61
N ASP A 11 -19.70 -16.69 13.14
CA ASP A 11 -18.87 -17.84 13.55
C ASP A 11 -17.81 -17.45 14.60
N GLU A 12 -18.21 -17.44 15.87
CA GLU A 12 -17.34 -17.12 17.01
C GLU A 12 -16.17 -18.11 17.19
N ASP A 13 -16.40 -19.40 16.96
CA ASP A 13 -15.36 -20.43 17.06
C ASP A 13 -14.32 -20.26 15.97
N GLY A 14 -14.76 -19.93 14.76
CA GLY A 14 -13.91 -19.55 13.65
C GLY A 14 -13.08 -18.31 13.97
N LYS A 15 -13.70 -17.22 14.43
CA LYS A 15 -12.99 -15.98 14.83
C LYS A 15 -11.88 -16.29 15.83
N LYS A 16 -12.16 -17.10 16.86
CA LYS A 16 -11.16 -17.48 17.87
C LYS A 16 -9.97 -18.23 17.25
N LYS A 17 -10.21 -19.17 16.33
CA LYS A 17 -9.15 -19.88 15.62
C LYS A 17 -8.30 -18.95 14.76
N VAL A 18 -8.93 -18.00 14.06
CA VAL A 18 -8.23 -16.98 13.27
C VAL A 18 -7.36 -16.10 14.15
N MET A 19 -7.89 -15.62 15.29
CA MET A 19 -7.14 -14.80 16.24
C MET A 19 -5.91 -15.52 16.80
N GLU A 20 -6.01 -16.80 17.16
CA GLU A 20 -4.85 -17.57 17.61
C GLU A 20 -3.80 -17.74 16.50
N ARG A 21 -4.22 -17.93 15.25
CA ARG A 21 -3.29 -18.02 14.11
C ARG A 21 -2.59 -16.70 13.82
N ILE A 22 -3.29 -15.57 13.91
CA ILE A 22 -2.67 -14.23 13.82
C ILE A 22 -1.65 -14.08 14.95
N ARG A 23 -2.04 -14.40 16.19
CA ARG A 23 -1.17 -14.28 17.36
C ARG A 23 0.09 -15.12 17.20
N GLU A 24 -0.04 -16.39 16.81
CA GLU A 24 1.11 -17.25 16.54
C GLU A 24 1.97 -16.68 15.43
N ALA A 25 1.37 -16.21 14.33
CA ALA A 25 2.12 -15.64 13.22
C ALA A 25 2.92 -14.40 13.63
N CYS A 26 2.31 -13.48 14.36
CA CYS A 26 2.97 -12.29 14.91
C CYS A 26 4.12 -12.66 15.85
N VAL A 27 3.91 -13.59 16.78
CA VAL A 27 4.92 -13.98 17.79
C VAL A 27 6.08 -14.75 17.16
N LYS A 28 5.80 -15.65 16.22
CA LYS A 28 6.80 -16.59 15.70
C LYS A 28 7.51 -16.11 14.43
N TYR A 29 6.83 -15.33 13.59
CA TYR A 29 7.34 -14.91 12.28
C TYR A 29 7.35 -13.39 12.08
N GLY A 30 6.47 -12.65 12.77
CA GLY A 30 6.35 -11.19 12.63
C GLY A 30 5.60 -10.73 11.36
N PHE A 31 5.10 -11.65 10.54
CA PHE A 31 4.29 -11.35 9.35
C PHE A 31 3.36 -12.53 8.99
N PHE A 32 2.32 -12.24 8.21
CA PHE A 32 1.37 -13.22 7.68
C PHE A 32 0.74 -12.73 6.38
N GLN A 33 0.10 -13.63 5.63
CA GLN A 33 -0.68 -13.29 4.45
C GLN A 33 -2.17 -13.50 4.75
N ILE A 34 -2.99 -12.60 4.23
CA ILE A 34 -4.45 -12.68 4.33
C ILE A 34 -4.98 -13.05 2.95
N GLU A 35 -5.77 -14.11 2.89
CA GLU A 35 -6.55 -14.48 1.72
C GLU A 35 -8.03 -14.25 1.97
N ASN A 36 -8.81 -14.11 0.90
CA ASN A 36 -10.25 -13.86 0.99
C ASN A 36 -10.57 -12.63 1.86
N HIS A 37 -9.72 -11.60 1.78
CA HIS A 37 -9.87 -10.34 2.51
C HIS A 37 -11.07 -9.49 2.04
N GLY A 38 -11.88 -9.98 1.09
CA GLY A 38 -13.08 -9.28 0.59
C GLY A 38 -12.80 -8.10 -0.33
N ILE A 39 -11.54 -7.84 -0.71
CA ILE A 39 -11.19 -6.76 -1.64
C ILE A 39 -11.36 -7.32 -3.06
N PRO A 40 -12.18 -6.68 -3.91
CA PRO A 40 -12.39 -7.14 -5.28
C PRO A 40 -11.07 -7.24 -6.06
N LEU A 41 -10.88 -8.36 -6.77
CA LEU A 41 -9.67 -8.58 -7.56
C LEU A 41 -9.47 -7.48 -8.62
N GLU A 42 -10.54 -7.06 -9.29
CA GLU A 42 -10.49 -5.97 -10.28
C GLU A 42 -9.93 -4.67 -9.67
N LEU A 43 -10.33 -4.34 -8.44
CA LEU A 43 -9.84 -3.17 -7.73
C LEU A 43 -8.33 -3.29 -7.44
N LEU A 44 -7.88 -4.47 -7.01
CA LEU A 44 -6.45 -4.74 -6.77
C LEU A 44 -5.65 -4.64 -8.07
N THR A 45 -6.09 -5.29 -9.14
CA THR A 45 -5.43 -5.27 -10.45
C THR A 45 -5.30 -3.85 -10.97
N ARG A 46 -6.42 -3.10 -11.01
CA ARG A 46 -6.42 -1.70 -11.46
C ARG A 46 -5.50 -0.81 -10.62
N THR A 47 -5.48 -1.04 -9.30
CA THR A 47 -4.58 -0.33 -8.39
C THR A 47 -3.12 -0.59 -8.73
N MET A 48 -2.74 -1.85 -8.92
CA MET A 48 -1.38 -2.24 -9.28
C MET A 48 -0.96 -1.69 -10.65
N ASP A 49 -1.85 -1.71 -11.64
CA ASP A 49 -1.58 -1.17 -12.98
C ASP A 49 -1.30 0.34 -12.94
N LEU A 50 -2.06 1.07 -12.12
CA LEU A 50 -1.85 2.51 -11.94
C LEU A 50 -0.52 2.81 -11.22
N TYR A 51 -0.15 2.03 -10.20
CA TYR A 51 1.18 2.12 -9.58
C TYR A 51 2.30 1.85 -10.58
N LYS A 52 2.23 0.75 -11.34
CA LYS A 52 3.21 0.40 -12.37
C LYS A 52 3.34 1.53 -13.40
N THR A 53 2.20 2.08 -13.85
CA THR A 53 2.17 3.18 -14.82
C THR A 53 2.87 4.43 -14.27
N PHE A 54 2.59 4.83 -13.03
CA PHE A 54 3.22 5.99 -12.41
C PHE A 54 4.73 5.82 -12.24
N PHE A 55 5.20 4.67 -11.73
CA PHE A 55 6.64 4.46 -11.51
C PHE A 55 7.43 4.28 -12.82
N ALA A 56 6.75 3.95 -13.92
CA ALA A 56 7.31 3.94 -15.27
C ALA A 56 7.43 5.34 -15.92
N CYS A 57 6.84 6.39 -15.33
CA CYS A 57 7.04 7.77 -15.78
C CYS A 57 8.49 8.22 -15.56
N SER A 58 8.87 9.31 -16.22
CA SER A 58 10.21 9.89 -16.08
C SER A 58 10.44 10.42 -14.66
N ASP A 59 11.71 10.58 -14.28
CA ASP A 59 12.04 11.13 -12.96
C ASP A 59 11.52 12.56 -12.82
N GLU A 60 11.52 13.36 -13.89
CA GLU A 60 10.97 14.72 -13.89
C GLU A 60 9.50 14.72 -13.50
N ASP A 61 8.69 13.85 -14.11
CA ASP A 61 7.25 13.74 -13.84
C ASP A 61 6.99 13.26 -12.41
N LYS A 62 7.76 12.28 -11.92
CA LYS A 62 7.63 11.74 -10.56
C LYS A 62 8.04 12.77 -9.50
N LEU A 63 9.06 13.59 -9.78
CA LEU A 63 9.53 14.64 -8.87
C LEU A 63 8.55 15.80 -8.70
N LEU A 64 7.61 16.01 -9.64
CA LEU A 64 6.56 17.04 -9.51
C LEU A 64 5.66 16.84 -8.28
N VAL A 65 5.63 15.61 -7.75
CA VAL A 65 4.80 15.22 -6.61
C VAL A 65 5.63 14.80 -5.41
N SER A 66 6.90 15.21 -5.35
CA SER A 66 7.73 15.07 -4.16
C SER A 66 7.31 16.03 -3.05
N PRO A 67 7.63 15.71 -1.77
CA PRO A 67 7.40 16.61 -0.66
C PRO A 67 8.04 17.98 -0.92
N LYS A 68 7.30 19.05 -0.64
CA LYS A 68 7.83 20.41 -0.77
C LYS A 68 8.97 20.64 0.21
N SER A 69 10.01 21.36 -0.22
CA SER A 69 11.12 21.76 0.65
C SER A 69 10.61 22.50 1.88
N GLY A 70 11.01 22.04 3.08
CA GLY A 70 10.54 22.59 4.35
C GLY A 70 9.26 21.96 4.91
N SER A 71 8.66 20.99 4.22
CA SER A 71 7.58 20.18 4.79
C SER A 71 8.12 19.26 5.88
N SER A 72 7.51 19.29 7.07
CA SER A 72 7.78 18.31 8.14
C SER A 72 7.25 16.90 7.81
N ILE A 73 6.45 16.78 6.75
CA ILE A 73 5.75 15.57 6.36
C ILE A 73 6.25 15.12 4.98
N PRO A 74 6.77 13.89 4.84
CA PRO A 74 7.30 13.38 3.59
C PRO A 74 6.19 12.80 2.69
N ALA A 75 5.05 13.49 2.54
CA ALA A 75 3.96 13.05 1.67
C ALA A 75 4.32 13.29 0.20
N GLY A 76 4.21 12.24 -0.63
CA GLY A 76 4.55 12.27 -2.05
C GLY A 76 5.65 11.28 -2.45
N TYR A 77 6.24 11.53 -3.62
CA TYR A 77 7.28 10.69 -4.21
C TYR A 77 8.65 10.90 -3.54
N LEU A 78 9.30 9.79 -3.21
CA LEU A 78 10.63 9.71 -2.59
C LEU A 78 11.50 8.75 -3.40
N LYS A 79 12.72 9.17 -3.73
CA LYS A 79 13.71 8.36 -4.41
C LYS A 79 14.99 8.29 -3.57
N SER A 80 15.56 7.10 -3.43
CA SER A 80 16.86 6.94 -2.78
C SER A 80 17.93 7.79 -3.48
N PRO A 81 18.90 8.35 -2.73
CA PRO A 81 20.02 9.05 -3.34
C PRO A 81 20.77 8.17 -4.35
N GLN A 82 21.35 8.78 -5.38
CA GLN A 82 22.03 8.05 -6.47
C GLN A 82 23.14 7.10 -5.98
N ASN A 83 23.79 7.44 -4.87
CA ASN A 83 24.89 6.67 -4.27
C ASN A 83 24.44 5.63 -3.23
N SER A 84 23.14 5.41 -3.08
CA SER A 84 22.62 4.39 -2.17
C SER A 84 22.92 2.98 -2.70
N ALA A 85 23.30 2.07 -1.80
CA ALA A 85 23.42 0.65 -2.11
C ALA A 85 22.06 0.06 -2.53
N GLU A 86 20.97 0.59 -1.97
CA GLU A 86 19.60 0.23 -2.33
C GLU A 86 18.95 1.35 -3.16
N LYS A 87 18.60 1.01 -4.40
CA LYS A 87 17.89 1.89 -5.32
C LYS A 87 16.39 1.62 -5.21
N ASN A 88 15.75 2.32 -4.28
CA ASN A 88 14.33 2.19 -4.04
C ASN A 88 13.61 3.51 -4.38
N GLU A 89 12.36 3.37 -4.82
CA GLU A 89 11.44 4.47 -5.04
C GLU A 89 10.16 4.19 -4.25
N HIS A 90 9.62 5.22 -3.62
CA HIS A 90 8.46 5.12 -2.76
C HIS A 90 7.49 6.26 -3.05
N PHE A 91 6.21 6.00 -2.81
CA PHE A 91 5.18 7.04 -2.81
C PHE A 91 4.45 6.97 -1.47
N VAL A 92 4.59 8.02 -0.66
CA VAL A 92 4.00 8.07 0.67
C VAL A 92 2.69 8.84 0.60
N PHE A 93 1.62 8.18 1.00
CA PHE A 93 0.31 8.80 1.18
C PHE A 93 -0.06 8.79 2.67
N LEU A 94 -0.82 9.80 3.06
CA LEU A 94 -1.42 9.93 4.37
C LEU A 94 -2.94 9.78 4.29
N PRO A 95 -3.64 9.64 5.41
CA PRO A 95 -5.10 9.71 5.42
C PRO A 95 -5.60 10.94 4.66
N SER A 96 -6.66 10.78 3.88
CA SER A 96 -7.22 11.86 3.04
C SER A 96 -7.61 13.10 3.84
N SER A 97 -7.99 12.92 5.10
CA SER A 97 -8.30 13.99 6.07
C SER A 97 -7.10 14.88 6.44
N SER A 98 -5.88 14.44 6.15
CA SER A 98 -4.66 15.17 6.52
C SER A 98 -4.41 16.42 5.66
N GLY A 99 -4.96 16.47 4.44
CA GLY A 99 -4.76 17.59 3.51
C GLY A 99 -3.33 17.75 2.96
N PHE A 100 -2.40 16.85 3.32
CA PHE A 100 -0.98 16.94 2.92
C PHE A 100 -0.65 16.18 1.63
N ASN A 101 -1.53 15.30 1.16
CA ASN A 101 -1.28 14.48 -0.01
C ASN A 101 -1.18 15.32 -1.29
N VAL A 102 -0.12 15.09 -2.05
CA VAL A 102 0.05 15.59 -3.42
C VAL A 102 -0.17 14.41 -4.35
N TYR A 103 -1.04 14.54 -5.34
CA TYR A 103 -1.35 13.48 -6.28
C TYR A 103 -0.82 13.82 -7.68
N PRO A 104 -0.22 12.86 -8.40
CA PRO A 104 0.18 13.08 -9.78
C PRO A 104 -1.05 13.18 -10.67
N ASN A 105 -0.96 14.07 -11.65
CA ASN A 105 -1.98 14.23 -12.69
C ASN A 105 -1.83 13.17 -13.81
N ASN A 106 -0.65 12.55 -13.90
CA ASN A 106 -0.31 11.49 -14.84
C ASN A 106 0.21 10.26 -14.06
N PRO A 107 -0.39 9.07 -14.20
CA PRO A 107 -1.53 8.75 -15.04
C PRO A 107 -2.83 9.40 -14.56
N PRO A 108 -3.79 9.67 -15.47
CA PRO A 108 -5.10 10.14 -15.07
C PRO A 108 -5.75 9.11 -14.15
N HIS A 109 -6.60 9.57 -13.22
CA HIS A 109 -7.27 8.73 -12.23
C HIS A 109 -6.39 8.12 -11.14
N PHE A 110 -5.09 8.42 -11.08
CA PHE A 110 -4.22 7.92 -10.03
C PHE A 110 -4.71 8.27 -8.61
N LYS A 111 -5.36 9.44 -8.43
CA LYS A 111 -6.02 9.80 -7.15
C LYS A 111 -7.05 8.78 -6.64
N TYR A 112 -7.74 8.06 -7.53
CA TYR A 112 -8.76 7.10 -7.14
C TYR A 112 -8.14 5.83 -6.53
N VAL A 113 -6.89 5.51 -6.91
CA VAL A 113 -6.09 4.44 -6.30
C VAL A 113 -5.80 4.68 -4.83
N PHE A 114 -5.93 5.90 -4.33
CA PHE A 114 -5.64 6.20 -2.93
C PHE A 114 -6.90 6.33 -2.09
N ILE A 115 -7.99 6.78 -2.69
CA ILE A 115 -9.26 6.95 -1.97
C ILE A 115 -9.91 5.58 -1.70
N PHE A 116 -9.89 4.67 -2.67
CA PHE A 116 -10.60 3.40 -2.55
C PHE A 116 -9.87 2.35 -1.70
N PRO A 117 -8.55 2.13 -1.82
CA PRO A 117 -7.84 1.16 -0.98
C PRO A 117 -7.54 1.70 0.41
N SER A 118 -7.38 3.02 0.62
CA SER A 118 -7.12 3.56 1.97
C SER A 118 -8.26 3.31 2.96
N SER A 119 -9.50 3.11 2.49
CA SER A 119 -10.62 2.70 3.36
C SER A 119 -10.57 1.21 3.76
N TYR A 120 -9.81 0.38 3.05
CA TYR A 120 -9.67 -1.06 3.31
C TYR A 120 -8.28 -1.47 3.80
N LEU A 121 -7.24 -0.69 3.51
CA LEU A 121 -5.83 -1.08 3.55
C LEU A 121 -4.96 -0.09 4.32
N GLN A 122 -5.37 0.22 5.56
CA GLN A 122 -4.55 1.06 6.42
C GLN A 122 -3.27 0.36 6.92
N PHE A 123 -3.10 -0.95 6.67
CA PHE A 123 -1.99 -1.75 7.22
C PHE A 123 -1.38 -2.80 6.27
N ILE A 124 -1.72 -2.85 4.99
CA ILE A 124 -1.11 -3.82 4.06
C ILE A 124 -0.03 -3.12 3.24
N GLN A 125 1.23 -3.42 3.55
CA GLN A 125 2.36 -3.06 2.71
C GLN A 125 2.32 -3.96 1.45
N PHE A 126 1.99 -3.37 0.30
CA PHE A 126 2.07 -4.08 -0.97
C PHE A 126 3.54 -4.34 -1.29
N GLN A 127 3.95 -5.60 -1.23
CA GLN A 127 5.22 -6.02 -1.79
C GLN A 127 4.97 -6.41 -3.24
N VAL A 128 5.46 -5.59 -4.18
CA VAL A 128 5.48 -5.97 -5.60
C VAL A 128 6.41 -7.18 -5.70
N PRO A 129 5.96 -8.35 -6.19
CA PRO A 129 6.85 -9.47 -6.43
C PRO A 129 7.88 -9.06 -7.48
N ASN A 130 9.15 -9.35 -7.24
CA ASN A 130 10.14 -9.39 -8.31
C ASN A 130 9.83 -10.64 -9.14
N GLU A 131 9.65 -10.46 -10.45
CA GLU A 131 9.64 -11.57 -11.42
C GLU A 131 10.99 -12.30 -11.43
#